data_AF-A0AB39K7T3-F1
#
_entry.id   AF-A0AB39K7T3-F1
#
_cell.length_a   1.000
_cell.length_b   1.000
_cell.length_c   1.000
_cell.angle_alpha   90.00
_cell.angle_beta   90.00
_cell.angle_gamma   90.00
#
_symmetry.space_group_name_H-M   'P 1'
#
loop_
_entity.id
_entity.type
_entity.pdbx_description
1 polymer ?
#
loop_
_entity_poly.entity_id
_entity_poly.type
_entity_poly.pdbx_seq_one_letter_code
_entity_poly.pdbx_strand_id
1 'polypeptide(L)'
;MGNLRILGETLEDAEILKDVQYHIKDKRLPISLKDDLNRQVFEVEKYFGEDEFKKLEVKKNRINIWTGILAVPILIYCIALFLSRYIHNFGINIDVDMMNHMLFDNVLKYVWLVILYAVAFFGLIGYFYLLNNQSKKLIEKNVEKLLVN
;
A
#
# COMPACT_ATOMS: atom_id res chain seq x y z
N MET A 1 13.89 12.13 -6.38
CA MET A 1 14.16 11.91 -4.94
C MET A 1 13.35 10.75 -4.33
N GLY A 2 12.11 10.48 -4.75
CA GLY A 2 11.32 9.34 -4.24
C GLY A 2 11.92 7.95 -4.49
N ASN A 3 12.45 7.68 -5.69
CA ASN A 3 13.00 6.35 -6.02
C ASN A 3 14.25 5.99 -5.21
N LEU A 4 15.08 6.99 -4.85
CA LEU A 4 16.26 6.78 -4.00
C LEU A 4 15.87 6.38 -2.57
N ARG A 5 14.77 6.93 -2.05
CA ARG A 5 14.25 6.56 -0.73
C ARG A 5 13.70 5.13 -0.72
N ILE A 6 12.96 4.76 -1.76
CA ILE A 6 12.42 3.39 -1.90
C ILE A 6 13.54 2.36 -2.03
N LEU A 7 14.59 2.69 -2.82
CA LEU A 7 15.79 1.87 -2.91
C LEU A 7 16.49 1.75 -1.55
N GLY A 8 16.62 2.85 -0.80
CA GLY A 8 17.18 2.83 0.55
C GLY A 8 16.40 1.93 1.51
N GLU A 9 15.07 2.07 1.56
CA GLU A 9 14.20 1.22 2.39
C GLU A 9 14.29 -0.26 1.99
N THR A 10 14.38 -0.57 0.69
CA THR A 10 14.52 -1.96 0.22
C THR A 10 15.87 -2.57 0.60
N LEU A 11 16.93 -1.77 0.57
CA LEU A 11 18.26 -2.21 0.99
C LEU A 11 18.32 -2.45 2.50
N GLU A 12 17.72 -1.56 3.28
CA GLU A 12 17.59 -1.70 4.73
C GLU A 12 16.79 -2.97 5.10
N ASP A 13 15.65 -3.21 4.44
CA ASP A 13 14.85 -4.42 4.64
C ASP A 13 15.65 -5.70 4.33
N ALA A 14 16.48 -5.68 3.27
CA ALA A 14 17.33 -6.80 2.89
C ALA A 14 18.47 -7.04 3.89
N GLU A 15 19.04 -5.98 4.45
CA GLU A 15 20.07 -6.05 5.49
C GLU A 15 19.48 -6.66 6.77
N ILE A 16 18.33 -6.16 7.24
CA ILE A 16 17.62 -6.71 8.40
C ILE A 16 17.29 -8.20 8.17
N LEU A 17 16.78 -8.56 6.98
CA LEU A 17 16.47 -9.95 6.65
C LEU A 17 17.70 -10.85 6.77
N LYS A 18 18.84 -10.41 6.23
CA LYS A 18 20.09 -11.16 6.27
C LYS A 18 20.55 -11.39 7.72
N ASP A 19 20.49 -10.36 8.56
CA ASP A 19 20.92 -10.45 9.95
C ASP A 19 20.02 -11.39 10.77
N VAL A 20 18.70 -11.29 10.59
CA VAL A 20 17.73 -12.21 11.20
C VAL A 20 18.00 -13.66 10.79
N GLN A 21 18.18 -13.92 9.49
CA GLN A 21 18.43 -15.27 8.99
C GLN A 21 19.79 -15.82 9.47
N TYR A 22 20.80 -14.98 9.55
CA TYR A 22 22.10 -15.35 10.11
C TYR A 22 21.96 -15.79 11.57
N HIS A 23 21.26 -15.00 12.38
CA HIS A 23 21.02 -15.30 13.79
C HIS A 23 20.26 -16.61 14.00
N ILE A 24 19.22 -16.86 13.18
CA ILE A 24 18.45 -18.12 13.21
C ILE A 24 19.35 -19.32 12.91
N LYS A 25 20.23 -19.20 11.92
CA LYS A 25 21.17 -20.28 11.54
C LYS A 25 22.22 -20.53 12.61
N ASP A 26 22.82 -19.45 13.12
CA ASP A 26 23.89 -19.50 14.13
C ASP A 26 23.42 -20.18 15.43
N LYS A 27 22.25 -19.75 15.94
CA LYS A 27 21.64 -20.32 17.14
C LYS A 27 20.86 -21.63 16.89
N ARG A 28 20.81 -22.12 15.64
CA ARG A 28 20.04 -23.31 15.23
C ARG A 28 18.58 -23.28 15.68
N LEU A 29 17.94 -22.11 15.60
CA LEU A 29 16.55 -21.94 16.00
C LEU A 29 15.62 -22.71 15.04
N PRO A 30 14.54 -23.32 15.54
CA PRO A 30 13.59 -24.07 14.71
C PRO A 30 12.61 -23.15 13.96
N ILE A 31 13.13 -22.10 13.32
CA ILE A 31 12.37 -21.08 12.58
C ILE A 31 12.59 -21.30 11.08
N SER A 32 11.50 -21.32 10.30
CA SER A 32 11.60 -21.43 8.83
C SER A 32 12.19 -20.16 8.24
N LEU A 33 13.20 -20.31 7.38
CA LEU A 33 13.80 -19.20 6.64
C LEU A 33 12.93 -18.82 5.44
N LYS A 34 12.76 -17.51 5.20
CA LYS A 34 11.96 -16.95 4.10
C LYS A 34 12.75 -15.88 3.36
N ASP A 35 12.50 -15.75 2.05
CA ASP A 35 13.22 -14.80 1.19
C ASP A 35 12.68 -13.36 1.22
N ASP A 36 11.68 -13.08 2.07
CA ASP A 36 11.05 -11.78 2.24
C ASP A 36 11.01 -11.41 3.72
N LEU A 37 11.33 -10.15 4.06
CA LEU A 37 11.41 -9.68 5.44
C LEU A 37 10.09 -9.86 6.19
N ASN A 38 8.96 -9.45 5.60
CA ASN A 38 7.67 -9.57 6.26
C ASN A 38 7.32 -11.04 6.54
N ARG A 39 7.57 -11.92 5.56
CA ARG A 39 7.38 -13.37 5.75
C ARG A 39 8.31 -13.95 6.80
N GLN A 40 9.56 -13.49 6.87
CA GLN A 40 10.50 -13.93 7.89
C GLN A 40 10.03 -13.50 9.29
N VAL A 41 9.56 -12.26 9.42
CA VAL A 41 9.01 -11.72 10.67
C VAL A 41 7.75 -12.47 11.09
N PHE A 42 6.90 -12.96 10.17
CA PHE A 42 5.78 -13.84 10.53
C PHE A 42 6.24 -15.15 11.19
N GLU A 43 7.32 -15.78 10.70
CA GLU A 43 7.83 -17.02 11.31
C GLU A 43 8.51 -16.75 12.65
N VAL A 44 9.19 -15.61 12.80
CA VAL A 44 9.76 -15.16 14.08
C VAL A 44 8.65 -14.89 15.10
N GLU A 45 7.62 -14.15 14.71
CA GLU A 45 6.45 -13.88 15.55
C GLU A 45 5.75 -15.18 15.99
N LYS A 46 5.55 -16.11 15.04
CA LYS A 46 4.97 -17.43 15.31
C LYS A 46 5.82 -18.26 16.28
N TYR A 47 7.15 -18.18 16.21
CA TYR A 47 8.05 -18.85 17.14
C TYR A 47 7.85 -18.37 18.59
N PHE A 48 7.56 -17.09 18.77
CA PHE A 48 7.23 -16.52 20.08
C PHE A 48 5.76 -16.68 20.49
N GLY A 49 4.92 -17.32 19.67
CA GLY A 49 3.50 -17.52 19.95
C GLY A 49 2.63 -16.25 19.83
N GLU A 50 3.13 -15.21 19.17
CA GLU A 50 2.43 -13.94 18.95
C GLU A 50 1.75 -13.91 17.56
N ASP A 51 0.89 -12.91 17.31
CA ASP A 51 0.20 -12.73 16.02
C ASP A 51 -0.12 -11.26 15.66
N GLU A 52 0.52 -10.30 16.34
CA GLU A 52 0.25 -8.87 16.22
C GLU A 52 0.58 -8.32 14.83
N PHE A 53 1.78 -8.64 14.34
CA PHE A 53 2.28 -8.26 13.02
C PHE A 53 1.47 -8.91 11.91
N LYS A 54 1.14 -10.21 12.04
CA LYS A 54 0.24 -10.91 11.12
C LYS A 54 -1.14 -10.24 11.03
N LYS A 55 -1.75 -9.90 12.17
CA LYS A 55 -3.03 -9.17 12.19
C LYS A 55 -2.93 -7.80 11.53
N LEU A 56 -1.82 -7.09 11.78
CA LEU A 56 -1.58 -5.79 11.18
C LEU A 56 -1.44 -5.86 9.65
N GLU A 57 -0.67 -6.82 9.12
CA GLU A 57 -0.50 -7.02 7.68
C GLU A 57 -1.81 -7.37 6.98
N VAL A 58 -2.66 -8.21 7.59
CA VAL A 58 -4.01 -8.48 7.07
C VAL A 58 -4.85 -7.21 7.02
N LYS A 59 -4.76 -6.36 8.05
CA LYS A 59 -5.45 -5.05 8.09
C LYS A 59 -4.93 -4.13 6.99
N LYS A 60 -3.61 -4.04 6.81
CA LYS A 60 -2.95 -3.23 5.78
C LYS A 60 -3.39 -3.64 4.38
N ASN A 61 -3.40 -4.95 4.09
CA ASN A 61 -3.86 -5.48 2.82
C ASN A 61 -5.34 -5.15 2.55
N ARG A 62 -6.20 -5.26 3.57
CA ARG A 62 -7.62 -4.88 3.44
C ARG A 62 -7.77 -3.40 3.06
N ILE A 63 -7.03 -2.51 3.72
CA ILE A 63 -7.06 -1.08 3.42
C ILE A 63 -6.53 -0.80 2.01
N ASN A 64 -5.45 -1.46 1.59
CA ASN A 64 -4.90 -1.32 0.25
C ASN A 64 -5.92 -1.68 -0.86
N ILE A 65 -6.72 -2.74 -0.63
CA ILE A 65 -7.81 -3.12 -1.54
C ILE A 65 -8.87 -2.01 -1.57
N TRP A 66 -9.29 -1.49 -0.41
CA TRP A 66 -10.27 -0.40 -0.35
C TRP A 66 -9.79 0.89 -1.01
N THR A 67 -8.52 1.26 -0.83
CA THR A 67 -7.92 2.41 -1.54
C THR A 67 -7.91 2.17 -3.05
N GLY A 68 -7.63 0.94 -3.48
CA GLY A 68 -7.71 0.55 -4.89
C GLY A 68 -9.12 0.71 -5.45
N ILE A 69 -10.14 0.18 -4.76
CA ILE A 69 -11.55 0.29 -5.15
C ILE A 69 -11.96 1.76 -5.25
N LEU A 70 -11.61 2.58 -4.26
CA LEU A 70 -11.91 4.00 -4.32
C LEU A 70 -11.18 4.70 -5.45
N ALA A 71 -9.98 4.29 -5.84
CA ALA A 71 -9.27 4.91 -6.96
C ALA A 71 -9.87 4.56 -8.34
N VAL A 72 -10.64 3.47 -8.47
CA VAL A 72 -11.16 2.99 -9.75
C VAL A 72 -12.00 4.04 -10.51
N PRO A 73 -12.98 4.74 -9.91
CA PRO A 73 -13.76 5.77 -10.61
C PRO A 73 -12.88 6.89 -11.19
N ILE A 74 -11.86 7.32 -10.44
CA ILE A 74 -10.90 8.33 -10.91
C ILE A 74 -10.10 7.78 -12.08
N LEU A 75 -9.65 6.52 -12.00
CA LEU A 75 -8.92 5.87 -13.08
C LEU A 75 -9.76 5.75 -14.36
N ILE A 76 -11.03 5.35 -14.25
CA ILE A 76 -11.97 5.29 -15.39
C ILE A 76 -12.11 6.68 -16.04
N TYR A 77 -12.25 7.72 -15.22
CA TYR A 77 -12.33 9.09 -15.73
C TYR A 77 -11.04 9.51 -16.46
N CYS A 78 -9.87 9.25 -15.88
CA CYS A 78 -8.59 9.51 -16.52
C CYS A 78 -8.44 8.76 -17.85
N ILE A 79 -8.85 7.49 -17.90
CA ILE A 79 -8.81 6.68 -19.13
C ILE A 79 -9.75 7.27 -20.18
N ALA A 80 -10.98 7.65 -19.82
CA ALA A 80 -11.95 8.22 -20.74
C ALA A 80 -11.45 9.55 -21.36
N LEU A 81 -10.89 10.44 -20.55
CA LEU A 81 -10.26 11.68 -21.02
C LEU A 81 -9.04 11.42 -21.92
N PHE A 82 -8.26 10.39 -21.62
CA PHE A 82 -7.10 10.06 -22.42
C PHE A 82 -7.52 9.44 -23.75
N LEU A 83 -8.45 8.48 -23.75
CA LEU A 83 -9.00 7.85 -24.95
C LEU A 83 -9.60 8.87 -25.89
N SER A 84 -10.35 9.83 -25.37
CA SER A 84 -10.99 10.86 -26.21
C SER A 84 -9.98 11.66 -27.03
N ARG A 85 -8.81 11.93 -26.47
CA ARG A 85 -7.68 12.59 -27.16
C ARG A 85 -7.09 11.75 -28.30
N TYR A 86 -7.11 10.42 -28.19
CA TYR A 86 -6.63 9.53 -29.26
C TYR A 86 -7.70 9.23 -30.30
N ILE A 87 -8.96 9.10 -29.89
CA ILE A 87 -10.09 8.76 -30.75
C ILE A 87 -10.41 9.91 -31.73
N HIS A 88 -10.12 11.16 -31.36
CA HIS A 88 -10.17 12.31 -32.27
C HIS A 88 -9.24 12.12 -33.50
N ASN A 89 -8.10 11.43 -33.35
CA ASN A 89 -7.20 11.11 -34.48
C ASN A 89 -7.72 9.99 -35.39
N PHE A 90 -8.72 9.21 -34.94
CA PHE A 90 -9.34 8.11 -35.71
C PHE A 90 -10.69 8.50 -36.35
N GLY A 91 -11.07 9.79 -36.29
CA GLY A 91 -12.29 10.30 -36.95
C GLY A 91 -13.61 9.91 -36.27
N ILE A 92 -13.56 9.36 -35.05
CA ILE A 92 -14.75 9.10 -34.23
C ILE A 92 -14.95 10.33 -33.36
N ASN A 93 -16.06 11.05 -33.58
CA ASN A 93 -16.35 12.32 -32.93
C ASN A 93 -17.01 12.06 -31.55
N ILE A 94 -16.21 11.76 -30.53
CA ILE A 94 -16.69 11.79 -29.14
C ILE A 94 -16.70 13.25 -28.71
N ASP A 95 -17.88 13.79 -28.39
CA ASP A 95 -18.04 15.15 -27.90
C ASP A 95 -17.57 15.25 -26.43
N VAL A 96 -16.25 15.39 -26.29
CA VAL A 96 -15.55 15.49 -25.00
C VAL A 96 -16.01 16.70 -24.22
N ASP A 97 -16.39 17.78 -24.92
CA ASP A 97 -16.85 19.02 -24.32
C ASP A 97 -18.23 18.84 -23.69
N MET A 98 -19.16 18.15 -24.38
CA MET A 98 -20.46 17.79 -23.80
C MET A 98 -20.31 16.86 -22.59
N MET A 99 -19.42 15.87 -22.66
CA MET A 99 -19.16 14.94 -21.55
C MET A 99 -18.55 15.66 -20.34
N ASN A 100 -17.60 16.57 -20.57
CA ASN A 100 -16.98 17.37 -19.53
C ASN A 100 -17.99 18.34 -18.90
N HIS A 101 -18.83 19.00 -19.69
CA HIS A 101 -19.88 19.88 -19.16
C HIS A 101 -20.89 19.12 -18.30
N MET A 102 -21.39 17.97 -18.77
CA MET A 102 -22.32 17.15 -17.99
C MET A 102 -21.69 16.65 -16.68
N LEU A 103 -20.42 16.26 -16.70
CA LEU A 103 -19.70 15.83 -15.49
C LEU A 103 -19.44 17.00 -14.53
N PHE A 104 -19.04 18.16 -15.05
CA PHE A 104 -18.78 19.35 -14.25
C PHE A 104 -20.06 19.86 -13.58
N ASP A 105 -21.18 19.90 -14.30
CA ASP A 105 -22.48 20.26 -13.73
C ASP A 105 -22.93 19.27 -12.65
N ASN A 106 -22.71 17.97 -12.86
CA ASN A 106 -23.01 16.97 -11.84
C ASN A 106 -22.10 17.10 -10.60
N VAL A 107 -20.81 17.40 -10.80
CA VAL A 107 -19.86 17.66 -9.70
C VAL A 107 -20.29 18.88 -8.90
N LEU A 108 -20.68 19.98 -9.54
CA LEU A 108 -21.17 21.18 -8.86
C LEU A 108 -22.49 20.92 -8.12
N LYS A 109 -23.44 20.23 -8.77
CA LYS A 109 -24.73 19.86 -8.17
C LYS A 109 -24.57 18.98 -6.93
N TYR A 110 -23.57 18.10 -6.93
CA TYR A 110 -23.29 17.16 -5.84
C TYR A 110 -21.96 17.44 -5.13
N VAL A 111 -21.56 18.71 -5.03
CA VAL A 111 -20.26 19.11 -4.47
C VAL A 111 -20.01 18.52 -3.08
N TRP A 112 -21.06 18.39 -2.26
CA TRP A 112 -20.96 17.79 -0.93
C TRP A 112 -20.55 16.31 -0.97
N LEU A 113 -21.07 15.53 -1.94
CA LEU A 113 -20.72 14.11 -2.12
C LEU A 113 -19.26 13.99 -2.55
N VAL A 114 -18.80 14.89 -3.43
CA VAL A 114 -17.41 14.94 -3.90
C VAL A 114 -16.47 15.25 -2.74
N ILE A 115 -16.83 16.19 -1.87
CA ILE A 115 -16.06 16.51 -0.66
C ILE A 115 -16.02 15.30 0.28
N LEU A 116 -17.15 14.66 0.56
CA LEU A 116 -17.19 13.48 1.44
C LEU A 116 -16.32 12.35 0.89
N TYR A 117 -16.41 12.10 -0.42
CA TYR A 117 -15.59 11.10 -1.09
C TYR A 117 -14.09 11.45 -1.00
N ALA A 118 -13.72 12.71 -1.23
CA ALA A 118 -12.34 13.16 -1.09
C ALA A 118 -11.81 12.97 0.34
N VAL A 119 -12.59 13.34 1.35
CA VAL A 119 -12.24 13.13 2.77
C VAL A 119 -12.07 11.65 3.07
N ALA A 120 -12.95 10.78 2.58
CA ALA A 120 -12.82 9.32 2.77
C ALA A 120 -11.56 8.78 2.10
N PHE A 121 -11.25 9.25 0.88
CA PHE A 121 -10.06 8.84 0.14
C PHE A 121 -8.77 9.27 0.84
N PHE A 122 -8.63 10.55 1.18
CA PHE A 122 -7.47 11.05 1.93
C PHE A 122 -7.36 10.43 3.32
N GLY A 123 -8.49 10.21 3.99
CA GLY A 123 -8.54 9.52 5.29
C GLY A 123 -7.98 8.10 5.21
N LEU A 124 -8.31 7.34 4.17
CA LEU A 124 -7.74 6.00 3.96
C LEU A 124 -6.24 6.03 3.65
N ILE A 125 -5.76 7.00 2.87
CA ILE A 125 -4.32 7.19 2.61
C ILE A 125 -3.57 7.49 3.91
N GLY A 126 -4.09 8.44 4.71
CA GLY A 126 -3.50 8.80 6.00
C GLY A 126 -3.50 7.62 6.97
N TYR A 127 -4.60 6.87 7.01
CA TYR A 127 -4.71 5.67 7.83
C TYR A 127 -3.73 4.56 7.37
N PHE A 128 -3.55 4.38 6.06
CA PHE A 128 -2.55 3.45 5.53
C PHE A 128 -1.13 3.84 5.96
N TYR A 129 -0.80 5.13 5.96
CA TYR A 129 0.49 5.61 6.45
C TYR A 129 0.71 5.29 7.93
N LEU A 130 -0.31 5.43 8.77
CA LEU A 130 -0.26 5.03 10.18
C LEU A 130 0.00 3.52 10.34
N LEU A 131 -0.69 2.68 9.56
CA LEU A 131 -0.46 1.23 9.59
C LEU A 131 0.96 0.86 9.15
N ASN A 132 1.52 1.58 8.16
CA ASN A 132 2.88 1.33 7.70
C ASN A 132 3.92 1.67 8.79
N ASN A 133 3.71 2.76 9.54
CA ASN A 133 4.56 3.10 10.67
C ASN A 133 4.46 2.06 11.81
N GLN A 134 3.25 1.54 12.07
CA GLN A 134 3.07 0.45 13.03
C GLN A 134 3.77 -0.84 12.58
N SER A 135 3.77 -1.13 11.28
CA SER A 135 4.41 -2.32 10.70
C SER A 135 5.93 -2.27 10.92
N LYS A 136 6.57 -1.12 10.63
CA LYS A 136 8.01 -0.92 10.90
C LYS A 136 8.37 -1.15 12.38
N LYS A 137 7.60 -0.57 13.31
CA LYS A 137 7.82 -0.77 14.75
C LYS A 137 7.69 -2.23 15.21
N LEU A 138 6.74 -2.97 14.63
CA LEU A 138 6.57 -4.39 14.96
C LEU A 138 7.68 -5.25 14.37
N ILE A 139 8.20 -4.91 13.19
CA ILE A 139 9.41 -5.53 12.63
C ILE A 139 10.58 -5.31 13.58
N GLU A 140 10.88 -4.07 13.95
CA GLU A 140 11.95 -3.73 14.90
C GLU A 140 11.80 -4.49 16.23
N LYS A 141 10.61 -4.47 16.84
CA LYS A 141 10.29 -5.19 18.08
C LYS A 141 10.60 -6.70 17.95
N ASN A 142 10.14 -7.34 16.87
CA ASN A 142 10.31 -8.78 16.68
C ASN A 142 11.76 -9.16 16.37
N VAL A 143 12.48 -8.31 15.62
CA VAL A 143 13.90 -8.48 15.31
C VAL A 143 14.74 -8.33 16.58
N GLU A 144 14.55 -7.27 17.36
CA GLU A 144 15.27 -7.04 18.62
C GLU A 144 15.02 -8.19 19.60
N LYS A 145 13.77 -8.62 19.75
CA LYS A 145 13.42 -9.77 20.59
C LYS A 145 14.13 -11.06 20.16
N LEU A 146 14.30 -11.27 18.87
CA LEU A 146 15.05 -12.41 18.35
C LEU A 146 16.55 -12.29 18.62
N LEU A 147 17.15 -11.11 18.40
CA LEU A 147 18.60 -10.93 18.52
C LEU A 147 19.09 -10.97 19.97
N VAL A 148 18.25 -10.54 20.93
CA VAL A 148 18.57 -10.54 22.37
C VAL A 148 18.44 -11.94 23.00
N ASN A 149 17.59 -12.82 22.48
CA ASN A 149 17.39 -14.20 22.97
C ASN A 149 18.28 -15.19 22.24
#